data_AF-A0A7C4AS27-F1
#
_entry.id   AF-A0A7C4AS27-F1
#
_cell.length_a   1.000
_cell.length_b   1.000
_cell.length_c   1.000
_cell.angle_alpha   90.00
_cell.angle_beta   90.00
_cell.angle_gamma   90.00
#
_symmetry.space_group_name_H-M   'P 1'
#
loop_
_entity.id
_entity.type
_entity.pdbx_description
1 polymer ?
#
loop_
_entity_poly.entity_id
_entity_poly.type
_entity_poly.pdbx_seq_one_letter_code
_entity_poly.pdbx_strand_id
1 'polypeptide(L)' 'MAKRVIYMDNAATSFPKPPQVVDAMVRFMTEVGANPGRSRHALSREASNAAETARDLLAVLFHIPDPKRI' A
#
# COMPACT_ATOMS: atom_id res chain seq x y z
N MET A 1 -29.02 17.70 0.67
CA MET A 1 -27.82 17.45 -0.16
C MET A 1 -26.60 17.69 0.72
N ALA A 2 -25.65 16.75 0.80
CA ALA A 2 -24.45 16.96 1.60
C ALA A 2 -23.67 18.16 1.05
N LYS A 3 -23.28 19.09 1.93
CA LYS A 3 -22.50 20.28 1.56
C LYS A 3 -21.16 19.83 0.97
N ARG A 4 -20.81 20.32 -0.23
CA ARG A 4 -19.51 20.07 -0.85
C ARG A 4 -18.41 20.61 0.06
N VAL A 5 -17.55 19.73 0.56
CA VAL A 5 -16.39 20.10 1.39
C VAL A 5 -15.25 20.53 0.47
N ILE A 6 -14.65 21.68 0.75
CA ILE A 6 -13.37 22.08 0.15
C ILE A 6 -12.29 21.71 1.16
N TYR A 7 -11.48 20.70 0.83
CA TYR A 7 -10.42 20.21 1.71
C TYR A 7 -9.09 20.91 1.39
N MET A 8 -8.64 21.79 2.28
CA MET A 8 -7.42 22.59 2.11
C MET A 8 -6.32 22.22 3.12
N ASP A 9 -6.36 21.02 3.68
CA ASP A 9 -5.44 20.54 4.72
C ASP A 9 -4.53 19.37 4.23
N ASN A 10 -4.27 19.32 2.93
CA ASN A 10 -3.46 18.26 2.31
C ASN A 10 -2.01 18.21 2.80
N ALA A 11 -1.49 19.33 3.32
CA ALA A 11 -0.16 19.40 3.91
C ALA A 11 -0.07 18.64 5.24
N ALA A 12 -1.16 18.56 6.03
CA ALA A 12 -1.22 17.74 7.22
C ALA A 12 -1.41 16.25 6.86
N THR A 13 -2.35 15.96 5.96
CA THR A 13 -2.52 14.61 5.37
C THR A 13 -3.35 14.70 4.09
N SER A 14 -3.02 13.91 3.06
CA SER A 14 -3.83 13.91 1.84
C SER A 14 -5.23 13.33 2.08
N PHE A 15 -6.29 14.01 1.62
CA PHE A 15 -7.66 13.49 1.69
C PHE A 15 -8.54 14.04 0.54
N PRO A 16 -9.45 13.22 0.00
CA PRO A 16 -9.58 11.77 0.22
C PRO A 16 -8.43 11.01 -0.43
N LYS A 17 -8.14 9.80 0.06
CA LYS A 17 -7.28 8.88 -0.69
C LYS A 17 -8.03 8.43 -1.95
N PRO A 18 -7.35 8.19 -3.08
CA PRO A 18 -7.97 7.58 -4.25
C PRO A 18 -8.61 6.22 -3.88
N PRO A 19 -9.77 5.83 -4.46
CA PRO A 19 -10.45 4.57 -4.14
C PRO A 19 -9.54 3.34 -4.22
N GLN A 20 -8.59 3.34 -5.16
CA GLN A 20 -7.64 2.26 -5.38
C GLN A 20 -6.77 1.96 -4.14
N VAL A 21 -6.47 2.98 -3.33
CA VAL A 21 -5.72 2.80 -2.07
C VAL A 21 -6.58 2.06 -1.06
N VAL A 22 -7.86 2.41 -0.97
CA VAL A 22 -8.81 1.76 -0.07
C VAL A 22 -9.04 0.32 -0.49
N ASP A 23 -9.30 0.08 -1.78
CA ASP A 23 -9.55 -1.26 -2.32
C ASP A 23 -8.36 -2.20 -2.12
N ALA A 24 -7.14 -1.72 -2.37
CA ALA A 24 -5.92 -2.51 -2.13
C ALA A 24 -5.76 -2.90 -0.66
N MET A 25 -6.05 -1.98 0.27
CA MET A 25 -5.97 -2.25 1.70
C MET A 25 -7.08 -3.18 2.17
N VAL A 26 -8.31 -3.00 1.69
CA VAL A 26 -9.44 -3.92 1.99
C VAL A 26 -9.08 -5.32 1.53
N ARG A 27 -8.67 -5.48 0.27
CA ARG A 27 -8.24 -6.77 -0.29
C ARG A 27 -7.16 -7.41 0.58
N PHE A 28 -6.11 -6.66 0.92
CA PHE A 28 -5.03 -7.19 1.75
C PHE A 28 -5.55 -7.69 3.09
N MET A 29 -6.42 -6.94 3.77
CA MET A 29 -6.96 -7.32 5.07
C MET A 29 -7.94 -8.49 5.01
N THR A 30 -8.75 -8.60 3.96
CA THR A 30 -9.80 -9.63 3.87
C THR A 30 -9.34 -10.92 3.20
N GLU A 31 -8.33 -10.87 2.33
CA GLU A 31 -7.87 -12.02 1.54
C GLU A 31 -6.46 -12.49 1.90
N VAL A 32 -5.56 -11.59 2.35
CA VAL A 32 -4.14 -11.92 2.56
C VAL A 32 -3.79 -12.00 4.05
N GLY A 33 -3.90 -10.90 4.79
CA GLY A 33 -3.91 -10.82 6.26
C GLY A 33 -2.75 -11.44 7.04
N ALA A 34 -1.69 -11.91 6.37
CA ALA A 34 -0.63 -12.71 6.97
C ALA A 34 0.66 -11.92 7.22
N ASN A 35 1.48 -12.43 8.13
CA ASN A 35 2.79 -11.86 8.44
C ASN A 35 3.82 -12.26 7.36
N PRO A 36 4.42 -11.31 6.62
CA PRO A 36 5.44 -11.61 5.62
C PRO A 36 6.70 -12.21 6.28
N GLY A 37 7.30 -13.21 5.64
CA GLY A 37 8.59 -13.79 6.06
C GLY A 37 8.60 -14.69 7.30
N ARG A 38 7.46 -14.92 7.99
CA ARG A 38 7.39 -15.77 9.20
C ARG A 38 6.86 -17.19 8.95
N SER A 39 6.55 -17.56 7.71
CA SER A 39 6.16 -18.92 7.32
C SER A 39 6.29 -19.15 5.80
N ARG A 40 6.16 -20.40 5.36
CA ARG A 40 6.13 -20.80 3.94
C ARG A 40 4.72 -21.06 3.40
N HIS A 41 3.67 -20.93 4.23
CA HIS A 41 2.29 -21.08 3.74
C HIS A 41 1.92 -19.99 2.73
N ALA A 42 0.89 -20.26 1.92
CA ALA A 42 0.51 -19.43 0.77
C ALA A 42 0.33 -17.95 1.15
N LEU A 43 -0.48 -17.65 2.16
CA LEU A 43 -0.75 -16.26 2.57
C LEU A 43 0.50 -15.49 3.05
N SER A 44 1.43 -16.16 3.76
CA SER A 44 2.70 -15.54 4.19
C SER A 44 3.58 -15.17 3.00
N ARG A 45 3.58 -16.00 1.96
CA ARG A 45 4.27 -15.71 0.70
C ARG A 45 3.61 -14.56 -0.05
N GLU A 46 2.29 -14.55 -0.14
CA GLU A 46 1.54 -13.46 -0.79
C GLU A 46 1.74 -12.12 -0.08
N ALA A 47 1.71 -12.10 1.26
CA ALA A 47 2.02 -10.91 2.04
C ALA A 47 3.46 -10.41 1.78
N SER A 48 4.42 -11.32 1.66
CA SER A 48 5.81 -10.97 1.33
C SER A 48 5.90 -10.36 -0.07
N ASN A 49 5.26 -10.99 -1.06
CA ASN A 49 5.21 -10.49 -2.44
C ASN A 49 4.58 -9.09 -2.53
N ALA A 50 3.51 -8.82 -1.77
CA ALA A 50 2.87 -7.50 -1.75
C ALA A 50 3.83 -6.41 -1.26
N ALA A 51 4.57 -6.67 -0.18
CA ALA A 51 5.56 -5.75 0.36
C ALA A 51 6.78 -5.58 -0.57
N GLU A 52 7.27 -6.65 -1.18
CA GLU A 52 8.39 -6.61 -2.15
C GLU A 52 8.01 -5.85 -3.42
N THR A 53 6.84 -6.13 -3.98
CA THR A 53 6.33 -5.40 -5.17
C THR A 53 6.20 -3.90 -4.88
N ALA A 54 5.70 -3.54 -3.69
CA ALA A 54 5.64 -2.13 -3.29
C ALA A 54 7.03 -1.49 -3.24
N ARG A 55 8.05 -2.17 -2.71
CA ARG A 55 9.44 -1.66 -2.71
C ARG A 55 9.97 -1.51 -4.13
N ASP A 56 9.76 -2.48 -5.00
CA ASP A 56 10.21 -2.41 -6.40
C ASP A 56 9.59 -1.20 -7.13
N LEU A 57 8.28 -0.98 -6.95
CA LEU A 57 7.59 0.16 -7.55
C LEU A 57 8.06 1.51 -6.98
N LEU A 58 8.31 1.58 -5.67
CA LEU A 58 8.85 2.78 -5.04
C LEU A 58 10.28 3.06 -5.51
N ALA A 59 11.11 2.02 -5.69
CA ALA A 59 12.45 2.14 -6.23
C ALA A 59 12.45 2.73 -7.64
N VAL A 60 11.53 2.28 -8.50
CA VAL A 60 11.33 2.86 -9.84
C VAL A 60 10.88 4.32 -9.73
N LEU A 61 9.88 4.61 -8.90
CA LEU A 61 9.32 5.96 -8.73
C LEU A 61 10.36 6.98 -8.25
N PHE A 62 11.24 6.58 -7.34
CA PHE A 62 12.27 7.44 -6.75
C PHE A 62 13.66 7.28 -7.39
N HIS A 63 13.78 6.51 -8.47
CA HIS A 63 15.05 6.23 -9.16
C HIS A 63 16.14 5.65 -8.25
N ILE A 64 15.75 4.76 -7.34
CA ILE A 64 16.66 4.09 -6.41
C ILE A 64 17.14 2.76 -7.04
N PRO A 65 18.46 2.53 -7.21
CA PRO A 65 18.97 1.34 -7.91
C PRO A 65 18.75 0.01 -7.19
N ASP A 66 18.67 0.04 -5.86
CA ASP A 66 18.48 -1.16 -5.03
C ASP A 66 17.15 -1.02 -4.26
N PRO A 67 16.10 -1.78 -4.63
CA PRO A 67 14.82 -1.77 -3.92
C PRO A 67 14.90 -2.15 -2.44
N LYS A 68 15.98 -2.80 -1.99
CA LYS A 68 16.20 -3.10 -0.57
C LYS A 68 16.61 -1.88 0.24
N ARG A 69 16.88 -0.74 -0.41
CA ARG A 69 17.16 0.56 0.21
C ARG A 69 15.94 1.48 0.27
N ILE A 70 14.77 0.96 -0.11
CA ILE A 70 13.45 1.53 0.20
C ILE A 70 13.02 1.07 1.59
#